data_AF-A0A9P1CVZ7-F1
#
_entry.id   AF-A0A9P1CVZ7-F1
#
_cell.length_a   1.000
_cell.length_b   1.000
_cell.length_c   1.000
_cell.angle_alpha   90.00
_cell.angle_beta   90.00
_cell.angle_gamma   90.00
#
_symmetry.space_group_name_H-M   'P 1'
#
loop_
_entity.id
_entity.type
_entity.pdbx_description
1 polymer ?
#
loop_
_entity_poly.entity_id
_entity_poly.type
_entity_poly.pdbx_seq_one_letter_code
_entity_poly.pdbx_strand_id
1 'polypeptide(L)'
;MRPCSAARLGVRFPRSLCPASGTPSFHQINLAYPGLEMVRSQPDIFLVHDFFSATQCERLIRKAQQGDAMVPAGVFSPQGLKRSESRTSSQCLCPQREVPSLLHKVVELLGCPSRHLEACQIIRYEAGQFFAPHGDFSSNGTRSSAGFVDCARLATLFVYLNDVERGGETDFPNAAPPLRVTPSRGLAVVHFPASLDYVSDARRTRHQSLPAVDEKWIFATWMWSGPRSQNLELLRQLGRGYSHVWPESYDPLSTDVALRLLEMLLSRFRLQPDLYSFNLALAACREQWTVVLSLLTQWRQGLLVSKLRPDVVSFNTALAAVSSSGAPGDWTCAIDLLETMREDRVPPDLQSYSRALDACSGARRWEEALGLVQDLLQQKLLPDLQTVTGVASVCSHAGEWQLALAFANEQRDQRLLPDGLLFGTLLLACEKGLNWELALELLADMERSSVPLDPISSALAIRACATRNSWDLALWVLAKCSAGGDPGPRALLAAVDAVEAGGSASPELFEELCRRAAQSSLFS
;
A
#
# COMPACT_ATOMS: atom_id res chain seq x y z
N MET A 1 11.53 56.63 20.48
CA MET A 1 10.22 55.96 20.38
C MET A 1 10.33 54.60 21.06
N ARG A 2 9.35 54.28 21.92
CA ARG A 2 9.34 53.14 22.86
C ARG A 2 9.16 51.79 22.15
N PRO A 3 9.69 50.67 22.68
CA PRO A 3 9.07 49.36 22.52
C PRO A 3 8.08 49.11 23.67
N CYS A 4 6.82 48.81 23.36
CA CYS A 4 5.78 48.47 24.34
C CYS A 4 5.41 46.98 24.29
N SER A 5 5.73 46.29 25.39
CA SER A 5 4.98 45.26 26.15
C SER A 5 4.07 44.21 25.46
N ALA A 6 4.53 42.96 25.52
CA ALA A 6 4.00 41.82 26.29
C ALA A 6 2.48 41.50 26.42
N ALA A 7 2.20 40.22 26.19
CA ALA A 7 1.38 39.31 27.00
C ALA A 7 -0.16 39.38 26.94
N ARG A 8 -0.76 38.31 26.42
CA ARG A 8 -1.91 37.58 27.00
C ARG A 8 -2.16 36.30 26.20
N LEU A 9 -1.74 35.16 26.75
CA LEU A 9 -2.35 33.82 26.67
C LEU A 9 -1.39 32.91 27.46
N GLY A 10 -1.62 32.85 28.77
CA GLY A 10 -0.77 32.13 29.73
C GLY A 10 -0.90 30.62 29.58
N VAL A 11 -0.16 30.04 28.65
CA VAL A 11 0.13 28.60 28.62
C VAL A 11 1.63 28.43 28.80
N ARG A 12 2.04 28.07 30.03
CA ARG A 12 3.41 27.64 30.33
C ARG A 12 3.56 26.19 29.88
N PHE A 13 4.30 25.94 28.81
CA PHE A 13 4.91 24.64 28.57
C PHE A 13 6.21 24.55 29.41
N PRO A 14 6.47 23.45 30.14
CA PRO A 14 7.74 23.27 30.82
C PRO A 14 8.88 23.19 29.80
N ARG A 15 9.90 24.03 30.01
CA ARG A 15 11.18 24.02 29.28
C ARG A 15 12.04 22.84 29.75
N SER A 16 12.19 21.84 28.89
CA SER A 16 13.38 21.00 28.69
C SER A 16 12.97 19.96 27.63
N LEU A 17 13.50 19.91 26.41
CA LEU A 17 14.90 19.83 26.03
C LEU A 17 15.04 20.36 24.59
N CYS A 18 15.92 21.31 24.35
CA CYS A 18 16.61 21.33 23.06
C CYS A 18 17.73 20.28 23.12
N PRO A 19 17.97 19.56 22.03
CA PRO A 19 19.33 19.39 21.54
C PRO A 19 19.49 20.34 20.35
N ALA A 20 20.33 21.36 20.53
CA ALA A 20 21.07 21.88 19.40
C ALA A 20 22.02 20.76 18.92
N SER A 21 22.24 20.68 17.60
CA SER A 21 23.10 19.77 16.83
C SER A 21 22.45 18.49 16.25
N GLY A 22 22.33 18.51 14.92
CA GLY A 22 22.37 17.45 13.89
C GLY A 22 22.06 15.96 14.12
N THR A 23 21.63 15.48 15.29
CA THR A 23 21.31 14.06 15.53
C THR A 23 19.80 13.85 15.70
N PRO A 24 19.17 12.90 14.96
CA PRO A 24 17.75 12.59 15.12
C PRO A 24 17.43 12.17 16.56
N SER A 25 16.36 12.71 17.16
CA SER A 25 15.92 12.31 18.50
C SER A 25 15.12 11.02 18.43
N PHE A 26 15.55 9.95 19.11
CA PHE A 26 14.82 8.69 19.20
C PHE A 26 13.82 8.69 20.37
N HIS A 27 12.87 7.73 20.37
CA HIS A 27 11.89 7.60 21.46
C HIS A 27 12.58 7.23 22.78
N GLN A 28 12.10 7.77 23.89
CA GLN A 28 12.72 7.56 25.20
C GLN A 28 12.31 6.22 25.82
N ILE A 29 13.30 5.42 26.18
CA ILE A 29 13.15 4.21 27.01
C ILE A 29 13.38 4.57 28.48
N ASN A 30 12.72 3.86 29.41
CA ASN A 30 12.98 4.00 30.83
C ASN A 30 14.37 3.44 31.17
N LEU A 31 15.39 4.31 31.21
CA LEU A 31 16.78 3.94 31.49
C LEU A 31 16.99 3.37 32.91
N ALA A 32 16.03 3.54 33.82
CA ALA A 32 16.05 2.98 35.16
C ALA A 32 15.36 1.61 35.24
N TYR A 33 14.92 1.03 34.11
CA TYR A 33 14.23 -0.25 34.11
C TYR A 33 15.17 -1.38 34.59
N PRO A 34 14.76 -2.23 35.54
CA PRO A 34 15.61 -3.31 36.05
C PRO A 34 16.08 -4.26 34.95
N GLY A 35 17.37 -4.60 34.95
CA GLY A 35 17.96 -5.51 33.97
C GLY A 35 18.24 -4.89 32.60
N LEU A 36 17.99 -3.58 32.42
CA LEU A 36 18.29 -2.88 31.17
C LEU A 36 19.79 -2.69 30.97
N GLU A 37 20.27 -3.04 29.78
CA GLU A 37 21.64 -2.89 29.34
C GLU A 37 21.66 -2.27 27.93
N MET A 38 22.35 -1.14 27.75
CA MET A 38 22.59 -0.61 26.42
C MET A 38 23.79 -1.33 25.80
N VAL A 39 23.52 -2.19 24.81
CA VAL A 39 24.58 -2.94 24.14
C VAL A 39 25.14 -2.20 22.94
N ARG A 40 24.37 -1.30 22.31
CA ARG A 40 24.84 -0.44 21.22
C ARG A 40 24.23 0.95 21.32
N SER A 41 25.00 1.94 20.89
CA SER A 41 24.59 3.36 20.75
C SER A 41 24.56 3.85 19.30
N GLN A 42 25.00 3.00 18.35
CA GLN A 42 24.98 3.29 16.92
C GLN A 42 24.60 2.03 16.10
N PRO A 43 23.30 1.70 15.97
CA PRO A 43 22.14 2.39 16.53
C PRO A 43 21.91 2.03 18.00
N ASP A 44 20.95 2.70 18.64
CA ASP A 44 20.53 2.38 20.00
C ASP A 44 19.86 0.98 20.03
N ILE A 45 20.51 0.04 20.70
CA ILE A 45 20.02 -1.32 20.94
C ILE A 45 20.19 -1.64 22.42
N PHE A 46 19.09 -2.05 23.05
CA PHE A 46 19.04 -2.41 24.46
C PHE A 46 18.66 -3.87 24.64
N LEU A 47 19.26 -4.49 25.65
CA LEU A 47 18.84 -5.78 26.19
C LEU A 47 18.15 -5.55 27.53
N VAL A 48 17.12 -6.33 27.84
CA VAL A 48 16.52 -6.36 29.18
C VAL A 48 16.54 -7.79 29.68
N HIS A 49 17.44 -8.06 30.64
CA HIS A 49 17.57 -9.36 31.28
C HIS A 49 16.38 -9.62 32.20
N ASP A 50 15.96 -10.88 32.30
CA ASP A 50 14.84 -11.33 33.13
C ASP A 50 13.50 -10.57 32.89
N PHE A 51 13.30 -10.03 31.69
CA PHE A 51 12.12 -9.24 31.36
C PHE A 51 10.84 -10.05 31.53
N PHE A 52 10.80 -11.29 31.02
CA PHE A 52 9.76 -12.27 31.32
C PHE A 52 10.29 -13.39 32.21
N SER A 53 9.51 -13.79 33.22
CA SER A 53 9.85 -14.96 34.03
C SER A 53 9.69 -16.26 33.24
N ALA A 54 10.38 -17.32 33.64
CA ALA A 54 10.23 -18.65 33.06
C ALA A 54 8.76 -19.09 32.96
N THR A 55 7.97 -18.84 34.01
CA THR A 55 6.53 -19.14 34.07
C THR A 55 5.70 -18.32 33.07
N GLN A 56 6.06 -17.06 32.82
CA GLN A 56 5.40 -16.22 31.81
C GLN A 56 5.70 -16.72 30.41
N CYS A 57 6.96 -17.09 30.14
CA CYS A 57 7.37 -17.64 28.86
C CYS A 57 6.67 -18.96 28.52
N GLU A 58 6.65 -19.91 29.47
CA GLU A 58 5.96 -21.19 29.28
C GLU A 58 4.46 -21.02 29.04
N ARG A 59 3.82 -20.09 29.74
CA ARG A 59 2.39 -19.79 29.53
C ARG A 59 2.11 -19.30 28.12
N LEU A 60 2.98 -18.46 27.54
CA LEU A 60 2.85 -17.98 26.17
C LEU A 60 3.04 -19.12 25.15
N ILE A 61 4.05 -19.97 25.35
CA ILE A 61 4.31 -21.13 24.48
C ILE A 61 3.12 -22.09 24.51
N ARG A 62 2.64 -22.50 25.70
CA ARG A 62 1.48 -23.40 25.83
C ARG A 62 0.24 -22.81 25.16
N LYS A 63 0.01 -21.51 25.31
CA LYS A 63 -1.09 -20.82 24.64
C LYS A 63 -0.98 -20.91 23.12
N ALA A 64 0.19 -20.68 22.56
CA ALA A 64 0.39 -20.77 21.11
C ALA A 64 0.23 -22.20 20.58
N GLN A 65 0.53 -23.21 21.41
CA GLN A 65 0.33 -24.62 21.07
C GLN A 65 -1.13 -25.09 21.20
N GLN A 66 -1.91 -24.50 22.11
CA GLN A 66 -3.28 -24.90 22.41
C GLN A 66 -4.37 -24.00 21.77
N GLY A 67 -4.03 -22.79 21.33
CA GLY A 67 -4.97 -21.77 20.84
C GLY A 67 -5.18 -21.78 19.31
N ASP A 68 -5.52 -20.61 18.75
CA ASP A 68 -5.61 -20.38 17.28
C ASP A 68 -4.39 -21.03 16.60
N ALA A 69 -4.64 -21.91 15.62
CA ALA A 69 -3.58 -22.67 14.96
C ALA A 69 -2.47 -21.73 14.45
N MET A 70 -1.21 -22.02 14.83
CA MET A 70 -0.04 -21.30 14.32
C MET A 70 -0.07 -21.28 12.79
N VAL A 71 -0.12 -20.09 12.20
CA VAL A 71 -0.16 -19.93 10.75
C VAL A 71 1.25 -19.67 10.20
N PRO A 72 1.63 -20.27 9.07
CA PRO A 72 2.89 -19.92 8.40
C PRO A 72 2.93 -18.42 8.08
N ALA A 73 4.10 -17.79 8.24
CA ALA A 73 4.29 -16.43 7.78
C ALA A 73 4.19 -16.37 6.23
N GLY A 74 3.31 -15.53 5.70
CA GLY A 74 3.04 -15.46 4.27
C GLY A 74 2.38 -14.16 3.82
N VAL A 75 2.37 -13.95 2.51
CA VAL A 75 1.66 -12.85 1.85
C VAL A 75 0.32 -13.40 1.38
N PHE A 76 -0.78 -12.74 1.77
CA PHE A 76 -2.09 -13.04 1.21
C PHE A 76 -2.11 -12.55 -0.24
N SER A 77 -2.20 -13.49 -1.18
CA SER A 77 -2.50 -13.22 -2.57
C SER A 77 -3.99 -13.49 -2.85
N PRO A 78 -4.55 -12.98 -3.96
CA PRO A 78 -5.89 -13.35 -4.40
C PRO A 78 -6.08 -14.87 -4.57
N GLN A 79 -5.00 -15.65 -4.76
CA GLN A 79 -5.02 -17.11 -4.87
C GLN A 79 -4.79 -17.85 -3.52
N GLY A 80 -4.75 -17.14 -2.39
CA GLY A 80 -4.51 -17.71 -1.06
C GLY A 80 -3.18 -17.31 -0.43
N LEU A 81 -2.86 -17.92 0.72
CA LEU A 81 -1.63 -17.65 1.48
C LEU A 81 -0.41 -18.23 0.77
N LYS A 82 0.43 -17.39 0.16
CA LYS A 82 1.73 -17.81 -0.37
C LYS A 82 2.79 -17.71 0.73
N ARG A 83 3.50 -18.81 1.01
CA ARG A 83 4.61 -18.82 1.99
C ARG A 83 5.65 -17.78 1.58
N SER A 84 6.11 -16.99 2.55
CA SER A 84 7.14 -15.98 2.29
C SER A 84 8.49 -16.65 2.11
N GLU A 85 9.17 -16.40 0.98
CA GLU A 85 10.54 -16.87 0.72
C GLU A 85 11.56 -16.21 1.67
N SER A 86 11.24 -15.02 2.20
CA SER A 86 12.09 -14.27 3.12
C SER A 86 11.84 -14.58 4.60
N ARG A 87 10.68 -15.14 4.96
CA ARG A 87 10.29 -15.40 6.35
C ARG A 87 9.60 -16.77 6.45
N THR A 88 10.30 -17.74 7.03
CA THR A 88 9.85 -19.14 7.03
C THR A 88 9.26 -19.61 8.37
N SER A 89 9.14 -18.71 9.35
CA SER A 89 8.58 -18.98 10.68
C SER A 89 7.05 -19.20 10.67
N SER A 90 6.51 -19.79 11.73
CA SER A 90 5.08 -19.78 12.02
C SER A 90 4.74 -18.73 13.10
N GLN A 91 3.52 -18.17 13.08
CA GLN A 91 3.10 -17.17 14.05
C GLN A 91 1.63 -17.33 14.49
N CYS A 92 1.30 -16.83 15.67
CA CYS A 92 -0.07 -16.56 16.08
C CYS A 92 -0.19 -15.20 16.76
N LEU A 93 -1.39 -14.63 16.72
CA LEU A 93 -1.69 -13.38 17.41
C LEU A 93 -2.00 -13.68 18.88
N CYS A 94 -1.45 -12.86 19.77
CA CYS A 94 -1.77 -12.85 21.19
C CYS A 94 -2.46 -11.53 21.54
N PRO A 95 -3.80 -11.51 21.64
CA PRO A 95 -4.55 -10.31 21.97
C PRO A 95 -4.09 -9.68 23.28
N GLN A 96 -4.01 -8.35 23.29
CA GLN A 96 -3.47 -7.60 24.42
C GLN A 96 -4.22 -7.87 25.74
N ARG A 97 -5.55 -8.04 25.66
CA ARG A 97 -6.43 -8.36 26.79
C ARG A 97 -6.06 -9.66 27.53
N GLU A 98 -5.32 -10.56 26.88
CA GLU A 98 -4.98 -11.89 27.41
C GLU A 98 -3.62 -11.88 28.14
N VAL A 99 -2.84 -10.81 27.97
CA VAL A 99 -1.50 -10.61 28.54
C VAL A 99 -1.33 -9.24 29.24
N PRO A 100 -2.28 -8.80 30.08
CA PRO A 100 -2.28 -7.45 30.64
C PRO A 100 -1.04 -7.14 31.49
N SER A 101 -0.54 -8.11 32.27
CA SER A 101 0.66 -7.93 33.09
C SER A 101 1.94 -7.82 32.27
N LEU A 102 2.03 -8.52 31.12
CA LEU A 102 3.18 -8.42 30.22
C LEU A 102 3.18 -7.08 29.49
N LEU A 103 2.00 -6.59 29.11
CA LEU A 103 1.86 -5.27 28.51
C LEU A 103 2.21 -4.15 29.48
N HIS A 104 1.88 -4.30 30.76
CA HIS A 104 2.32 -3.33 31.77
C HIS A 104 3.84 -3.19 31.77
N LYS A 105 4.59 -4.30 31.71
CA LYS A 105 6.06 -4.29 31.61
C LYS A 105 6.54 -3.55 30.36
N VAL A 106 5.91 -3.79 29.20
CA VAL A 106 6.25 -3.11 27.93
C VAL A 106 5.96 -1.60 28.00
N VAL A 107 4.79 -1.21 28.53
CA VAL A 107 4.38 0.18 28.71
C VAL A 107 5.33 0.92 29.66
N GLU A 108 5.72 0.28 30.76
CA GLU A 108 6.65 0.83 31.75
C GLU A 108 8.08 0.97 31.19
N LEU A 109 8.52 0.01 30.37
CA LEU A 109 9.82 0.06 29.69
C LEU A 109 9.87 1.14 28.62
N LEU A 110 8.88 1.20 27.74
CA LEU A 110 8.85 2.11 26.58
C LEU A 110 8.23 3.48 26.89
N GLY A 111 7.67 3.68 28.09
CA GLY A 111 7.03 4.94 28.46
C GLY A 111 5.84 5.34 27.58
N CYS A 112 5.15 4.38 26.96
CA CYS A 112 4.07 4.63 26.01
C CYS A 112 2.71 4.08 26.49
N PRO A 113 1.58 4.73 26.20
CA PRO A 113 0.26 4.14 26.49
C PRO A 113 0.04 2.85 25.70
N SER A 114 -0.65 1.85 26.27
CA SER A 114 -0.89 0.54 25.63
C SER A 114 -1.54 0.63 24.24
N ARG A 115 -2.35 1.67 23.98
CA ARG A 115 -2.94 1.94 22.66
C ARG A 115 -1.91 2.20 21.56
N HIS A 116 -0.66 2.53 21.89
CA HIS A 116 0.42 2.73 20.92
C HIS A 116 1.11 1.40 20.55
N LEU A 117 0.75 0.30 21.21
CA LEU A 117 1.34 -1.01 20.96
C LEU A 117 0.55 -1.77 19.90
N GLU A 118 1.27 -2.37 18.97
CA GLU A 118 0.74 -3.34 18.03
C GLU A 118 0.25 -4.60 18.76
N ALA A 119 -0.65 -5.37 18.12
CA ALA A 119 -1.06 -6.67 18.65
C ALA A 119 0.17 -7.56 18.83
N CYS A 120 0.29 -8.19 20.00
CA CYS A 120 1.43 -9.05 20.27
C CYS A 120 1.40 -10.28 19.37
N GLN A 121 2.57 -10.73 18.95
CA GLN A 121 2.75 -11.93 18.15
C GLN A 121 3.59 -12.94 18.91
N ILE A 122 3.22 -14.22 18.81
CA ILE A 122 4.08 -15.33 19.24
C ILE A 122 4.57 -16.00 17.96
N ILE A 123 5.88 -16.12 17.82
CA ILE A 123 6.56 -16.60 16.62
C ILE A 123 7.36 -17.83 17.00
N ARG A 124 7.29 -18.88 16.17
CA ARG A 124 8.02 -20.14 16.30
C ARG A 124 8.89 -20.37 15.07
N TYR A 125 10.13 -20.72 15.31
CA TYR A 125 11.09 -21.19 14.31
C TYR A 125 11.42 -22.65 14.59
N GLU A 126 11.16 -23.50 13.60
CA GLU A 126 11.62 -24.89 13.57
C GLU A 126 13.03 -24.98 12.93
N ALA A 127 13.65 -26.15 12.99
CA ALA A 127 14.98 -26.36 12.43
C ALA A 127 15.06 -25.94 10.96
N GLY A 128 16.08 -25.15 10.63
CA GLY A 128 16.32 -24.56 9.32
C GLY A 128 15.52 -23.28 9.01
N GLN A 129 14.54 -22.91 9.84
CA GLN A 129 13.75 -21.70 9.60
C GLN A 129 14.51 -20.44 10.01
N PHE A 130 14.29 -19.35 9.26
CA PHE A 130 14.99 -18.09 9.42
C PHE A 130 14.07 -16.90 9.07
N PHE A 131 14.60 -15.69 9.31
CA PHE A 131 14.02 -14.46 8.79
C PHE A 131 15.13 -13.63 8.16
N ALA A 132 15.05 -13.42 6.84
CA ALA A 132 16.02 -12.69 6.05
C ALA A 132 16.26 -11.24 6.56
N PRO A 133 17.41 -10.62 6.21
CA PRO A 133 17.74 -9.25 6.59
C PRO A 133 16.67 -8.21 6.22
N HIS A 134 16.02 -7.64 7.23
CA HIS A 134 14.95 -6.65 7.09
C HIS A 134 15.12 -5.48 8.07
N GLY A 135 14.35 -4.42 7.86
CA GLY A 135 14.23 -3.30 8.80
C GLY A 135 12.77 -3.10 9.17
N ASP A 136 12.54 -2.63 10.39
CA ASP A 136 11.17 -2.48 10.92
C ASP A 136 10.57 -1.10 10.66
N PHE A 137 11.23 -0.24 9.91
CA PHE A 137 10.67 1.06 9.61
C PHE A 137 9.42 0.94 8.75
N SER A 138 8.31 1.49 9.26
CA SER A 138 7.07 1.67 8.53
C SER A 138 6.63 3.10 8.76
N SER A 139 6.98 4.00 7.84
CA SER A 139 6.30 5.28 7.68
C SER A 139 5.85 5.38 6.24
N ASN A 140 4.57 5.42 6.01
CA ASN A 140 3.98 6.02 4.82
C ASN A 140 2.66 6.61 5.32
N GLY A 141 2.21 7.74 4.77
CA GLY A 141 0.91 8.35 5.05
C GLY A 141 -0.28 7.49 4.57
N THR A 142 -0.18 6.18 4.75
CA THR A 142 -1.16 5.15 4.44
C THR A 142 -1.21 4.17 5.61
N ARG A 143 -2.42 3.69 5.87
CA ARG A 143 -2.76 2.77 6.95
C ARG A 143 -1.86 1.52 6.97
N SER A 144 -1.28 1.21 8.13
CA SER A 144 -0.59 -0.06 8.33
C SER A 144 -1.58 -1.23 8.48
N SER A 145 -1.16 -2.43 8.10
CA SER A 145 -1.92 -3.68 8.34
C SER A 145 -2.23 -3.93 9.82
N ALA A 146 -1.45 -3.31 10.72
CA ALA A 146 -1.63 -3.32 12.15
C ALA A 146 -2.71 -2.33 12.66
N GLY A 147 -3.18 -1.41 11.83
CA GLY A 147 -4.27 -0.48 12.17
C GLY A 147 -3.84 0.89 12.64
N PHE A 148 -2.64 1.30 12.26
CA PHE A 148 -2.05 2.59 12.59
C PHE A 148 -2.11 3.48 11.35
N VAL A 149 -2.56 4.73 11.51
CA VAL A 149 -2.77 5.70 10.42
C VAL A 149 -1.93 6.94 10.71
N ASP A 150 -1.19 7.43 9.71
CA ASP A 150 -0.30 8.59 9.82
C ASP A 150 0.67 8.56 11.00
N CYS A 151 1.17 7.36 11.32
CA CYS A 151 2.17 7.17 12.35
C CYS A 151 3.27 6.22 11.91
N ALA A 152 4.43 6.36 12.52
CA ALA A 152 5.58 5.52 12.27
C ALA A 152 5.79 4.52 13.41
N ARG A 153 6.35 3.36 13.07
CA ARG A 153 6.86 2.42 14.07
C ARG A 153 8.14 2.99 14.68
N LEU A 154 8.09 3.37 15.96
CA LEU A 154 9.17 4.02 16.68
C LEU A 154 10.10 3.03 17.40
N ALA A 155 9.55 1.92 17.91
CA ALA A 155 10.34 0.90 18.59
C ALA A 155 9.87 -0.50 18.24
N THR A 156 10.83 -1.41 18.15
CA THR A 156 10.62 -2.86 18.11
C THR A 156 11.02 -3.43 19.45
N LEU A 157 10.17 -4.30 20.00
CA LEU A 157 10.48 -5.09 21.18
C LEU A 157 10.17 -6.55 20.88
N PHE A 158 11.16 -7.42 21.09
CA PHE A 158 10.92 -8.85 21.11
C PHE A 158 11.60 -9.53 22.30
N VAL A 159 11.04 -10.65 22.74
CA VAL A 159 11.48 -11.40 23.92
C VAL A 159 11.63 -12.86 23.52
N TYR A 160 12.78 -13.46 23.84
CA TYR A 160 12.97 -14.90 23.65
C TYR A 160 12.22 -15.67 24.74
N LEU A 161 11.39 -16.64 24.34
CA LEU A 161 10.55 -17.41 25.27
C LEU A 161 11.22 -18.71 25.73
N ASN A 162 12.32 -19.12 25.11
CA ASN A 162 13.11 -20.28 25.51
C ASN A 162 14.60 -20.04 25.26
N ASP A 163 15.41 -20.82 25.95
CA ASP A 163 16.85 -20.93 25.69
C ASP A 163 17.07 -21.72 24.39
N VAL A 164 18.00 -21.28 23.56
CA VAL A 164 18.37 -21.94 22.30
C VAL A 164 19.87 -22.23 22.34
N GLU A 165 20.22 -23.52 22.38
CA GLU A 165 21.62 -23.96 22.51
C GLU A 165 22.40 -23.76 21.20
N ARG A 166 21.75 -24.00 20.04
CA ARG A 166 22.40 -23.93 18.73
C ARG A 166 21.58 -23.14 17.72
N GLY A 167 22.27 -22.21 17.04
CA GLY A 167 21.71 -21.39 15.97
C GLY A 167 20.63 -20.42 16.44
N GLY A 168 19.90 -19.85 15.48
CA GLY A 168 18.76 -18.99 15.78
C GLY A 168 19.12 -17.63 16.39
N GLU A 169 20.38 -17.20 16.35
CA GLU A 169 20.78 -15.88 16.85
C GLU A 169 20.10 -14.76 16.06
N THR A 170 19.84 -13.63 16.74
CA THR A 170 19.42 -12.41 16.04
C THR A 170 20.65 -11.57 15.73
N ASP A 171 20.90 -11.36 14.44
CA ASP A 171 22.10 -10.69 13.92
C ASP A 171 21.74 -9.29 13.43
N PHE A 172 22.47 -8.29 13.94
CA PHE A 172 22.42 -6.88 13.56
C PHE A 172 23.75 -6.53 12.85
N PRO A 173 23.87 -6.83 11.54
CA PRO A 173 25.13 -6.71 10.82
C PRO A 173 25.59 -5.26 10.65
N ASN A 174 24.65 -4.31 10.67
CA ASN A 174 24.91 -2.89 10.44
C ASN A 174 25.04 -2.08 11.74
N ALA A 175 24.96 -2.72 12.91
CA ALA A 175 25.34 -2.07 14.15
C ALA A 175 26.87 -1.82 14.15
N ALA A 176 27.31 -0.78 14.84
CA ALA A 176 28.72 -0.43 14.96
C ALA A 176 29.17 -0.55 16.43
N PRO A 177 29.94 -1.60 16.80
CA PRO A 177 30.31 -2.79 16.00
C PRO A 177 29.12 -3.73 15.76
N PRO A 178 29.21 -4.70 14.82
CA PRO A 178 28.14 -5.68 14.60
C PRO A 178 27.73 -6.40 15.89
N LEU A 179 26.47 -6.77 16.00
CA LEU A 179 25.92 -7.41 17.20
C LEU A 179 25.20 -8.70 16.83
N ARG A 180 25.47 -9.76 17.60
CA ARG A 180 24.68 -10.99 17.62
C ARG A 180 24.13 -11.21 19.01
N VAL A 181 22.84 -11.51 19.09
CA VAL A 181 22.15 -11.79 20.34
C VAL A 181 21.71 -13.25 20.34
N THR A 182 22.29 -14.03 21.25
CA THR A 182 21.91 -15.43 21.47
C THR A 182 20.57 -15.50 22.20
N PRO A 183 19.62 -16.36 21.77
CA PRO A 183 18.35 -16.50 22.45
C PRO A 183 18.51 -17.07 23.86
N SER A 184 18.09 -16.31 24.86
CA SER A 184 18.05 -16.71 26.27
C SER A 184 16.65 -16.45 26.81
N ARG A 185 16.06 -17.41 27.49
CA ARG A 185 14.69 -17.31 27.99
C ARG A 185 14.50 -16.06 28.85
N GLY A 186 13.49 -15.27 28.52
CA GLY A 186 13.13 -14.06 29.26
C GLY A 186 13.92 -12.81 28.83
N LEU A 187 14.95 -12.93 27.99
CA LEU A 187 15.72 -11.80 27.48
C LEU A 187 14.91 -11.02 26.44
N ALA A 188 14.71 -9.72 26.69
CA ALA A 188 14.13 -8.80 25.71
C ALA A 188 15.21 -8.06 24.93
N VAL A 189 14.91 -7.73 23.69
CA VAL A 189 15.70 -6.87 22.81
C VAL A 189 14.83 -5.71 22.35
N VAL A 190 15.36 -4.49 22.45
CA VAL A 190 14.68 -3.26 22.03
C VAL A 190 15.58 -2.47 21.09
N HIS A 191 15.04 -2.03 19.95
CA HIS A 191 15.73 -1.12 19.04
C HIS A 191 14.75 -0.15 18.37
N PHE A 192 15.27 0.95 17.82
CA PHE A 192 14.48 2.09 17.33
C PHE A 192 14.63 2.26 15.81
N PRO A 193 13.72 1.69 14.99
CA PRO A 193 13.81 1.80 13.53
C PRO A 193 13.45 3.20 12.98
N ALA A 194 12.96 4.12 13.82
CA ALA A 194 12.64 5.51 13.46
C ALA A 194 12.96 6.48 14.59
N SER A 195 13.31 7.72 14.23
CA SER A 195 13.33 8.86 15.17
C SER A 195 11.90 9.39 15.44
N LEU A 196 11.78 10.24 16.46
CA LEU A 196 10.54 10.97 16.80
C LEU A 196 10.09 11.92 15.67
N ASP A 197 11.03 12.39 14.85
CA ASP A 197 10.77 13.20 13.66
C ASP A 197 10.46 12.34 12.42
N TYR A 198 10.17 11.05 12.61
CA TYR A 198 9.85 10.08 11.56
C TYR A 198 10.96 9.80 10.56
N VAL A 199 12.21 10.10 10.93
CA VAL A 199 13.38 9.76 10.11
C VAL A 199 13.70 8.29 10.29
N SER A 200 13.76 7.55 9.18
CA SER A 200 14.10 6.13 9.19
C SER A 200 15.53 5.89 9.68
N ASP A 201 15.68 4.91 10.56
CA ASP A 201 16.95 4.31 10.92
C ASP A 201 16.98 2.79 10.65
N ALA A 202 16.08 2.32 9.78
CA ALA A 202 16.01 0.91 9.38
C ALA A 202 17.31 0.37 8.78
N ARG A 203 18.16 1.23 8.21
CA ARG A 203 19.45 0.81 7.67
C ARG A 203 20.40 0.33 8.76
N ARG A 204 20.54 1.08 9.86
CA ARG A 204 21.44 0.72 10.97
C ARG A 204 20.83 -0.35 11.86
N THR A 205 19.51 -0.30 12.04
CA THR A 205 18.74 -1.31 12.81
C THR A 205 18.34 -2.54 11.99
N ARG A 206 18.90 -2.68 10.78
CA ARG A 206 18.67 -3.86 9.93
C ARG A 206 19.10 -5.11 10.67
N HIS A 207 18.22 -6.09 10.72
CA HIS A 207 18.45 -7.33 11.47
C HIS A 207 17.87 -8.55 10.76
N GLN A 208 18.32 -9.73 11.19
CA GLN A 208 17.88 -11.02 10.70
C GLN A 208 17.81 -12.03 11.84
N SER A 209 16.95 -13.04 11.72
CA SER A 209 17.06 -14.24 12.53
C SER A 209 17.84 -15.27 11.73
N LEU A 210 19.02 -15.65 12.20
CA LEU A 210 19.81 -16.72 11.59
C LEU A 210 19.02 -18.05 11.64
N PRO A 211 19.34 -19.01 10.75
CA PRO A 211 18.70 -20.32 10.75
C PRO A 211 18.73 -20.96 12.15
N ALA A 212 17.55 -21.31 12.65
CA ALA A 212 17.42 -22.05 13.90
C ALA A 212 17.93 -23.48 13.70
N VAL A 213 18.75 -23.99 14.62
CA VAL A 213 19.06 -25.43 14.68
C VAL A 213 18.12 -26.09 15.68
N ASP A 214 18.04 -25.50 16.88
CA ASP A 214 17.06 -25.88 17.90
C ASP A 214 15.84 -24.95 17.86
N GLU A 215 14.71 -25.43 18.40
CA GLU A 215 13.45 -24.70 18.36
C GLU A 215 13.56 -23.34 19.06
N LYS A 216 13.08 -22.28 18.41
CA LYS A 216 13.12 -20.91 18.93
C LYS A 216 11.73 -20.28 18.96
N TRP A 217 11.36 -19.74 20.12
CA TRP A 217 10.11 -19.02 20.35
C TRP A 217 10.38 -17.56 20.70
N ILE A 218 9.62 -16.67 20.08
CA ILE A 218 9.71 -15.22 20.30
C ILE A 218 8.31 -14.67 20.60
N PHE A 219 8.22 -13.79 21.58
CA PHE A 219 7.13 -12.82 21.72
C PHE A 219 7.58 -11.50 21.10
N ALA A 220 6.77 -10.90 20.23
CA ALA A 220 7.09 -9.63 19.59
C ALA A 220 5.93 -8.64 19.69
N THR A 221 6.27 -7.36 19.84
CA THR A 221 5.36 -6.23 19.70
C THR A 221 6.12 -5.01 19.21
N TRP A 222 5.38 -4.01 18.74
CA TRP A 222 5.94 -2.80 18.18
C TRP A 222 5.20 -1.58 18.72
N MET A 223 5.94 -0.51 18.97
CA MET A 223 5.38 0.76 19.43
C MET A 223 5.31 1.75 18.28
N TRP A 224 4.17 2.43 18.18
CA TRP A 224 3.86 3.40 17.15
C TRP A 224 3.78 4.81 17.73
N SER A 225 4.07 5.83 16.92
CA SER A 225 3.99 7.23 17.33
C SER A 225 2.56 7.70 17.66
N GLY A 226 1.56 7.06 17.05
CA GLY A 226 0.14 7.34 17.27
C GLY A 226 -0.61 6.17 17.92
N PRO A 227 -1.80 6.44 18.49
CA PRO A 227 -2.66 5.39 19.02
C PRO A 227 -3.26 4.54 17.91
N ARG A 228 -3.43 3.25 18.18
CA ARG A 228 -4.20 2.30 17.37
C ARG A 228 -5.68 2.66 17.42
N SER A 229 -6.36 2.60 16.28
CA SER A 229 -7.83 2.80 16.22
C SER A 229 -8.55 1.78 17.11
N GLN A 230 -9.30 2.25 18.10
CA GLN A 230 -10.16 1.39 18.96
C GLN A 230 -11.28 0.74 18.14
N ASN A 231 -11.73 1.42 17.10
CA ASN A 231 -12.79 0.92 16.23
C ASN A 231 -12.32 -0.29 15.40
N LEU A 232 -11.03 -0.36 15.03
CA LEU A 232 -10.48 -1.53 14.33
C LEU A 232 -10.53 -2.82 15.17
N GLU A 233 -10.27 -2.73 16.47
CA GLU A 233 -10.33 -3.89 17.36
C GLU A 233 -11.78 -4.37 17.54
N LEU A 234 -12.73 -3.43 17.65
CA LEU A 234 -14.16 -3.74 17.66
C LEU A 234 -14.59 -4.38 16.33
N LEU A 235 -14.13 -3.86 15.19
CA LEU A 235 -14.41 -4.42 13.85
C LEU A 235 -13.86 -5.85 13.69
N ARG A 236 -12.66 -6.12 14.17
CA ARG A 236 -12.07 -7.48 14.18
C ARG A 236 -12.83 -8.43 15.11
N GLN A 237 -13.33 -7.93 16.24
CA GLN A 237 -14.14 -8.72 17.17
C GLN A 237 -15.56 -8.97 16.63
N LEU A 238 -16.18 -7.99 15.94
CA LEU A 238 -17.47 -8.14 15.27
C LEU A 238 -17.39 -9.17 14.12
N GLY A 239 -16.31 -9.17 13.36
CA GLY A 239 -16.07 -10.16 12.30
C GLY A 239 -15.84 -11.59 12.79
N ARG A 240 -15.43 -11.79 14.06
CA ARG A 240 -15.20 -13.14 14.64
C ARG A 240 -16.31 -13.62 15.60
N GLY A 241 -17.06 -12.71 16.22
CA GLY A 241 -18.03 -13.01 17.28
C GLY A 241 -19.50 -12.98 16.89
N TYR A 242 -19.84 -12.48 15.70
CA TYR A 242 -21.23 -12.31 15.23
C TYR A 242 -21.49 -13.01 13.88
N SER A 243 -20.86 -14.15 13.62
CA SER A 243 -21.12 -14.99 12.44
C SER A 243 -22.57 -15.47 12.31
N HIS A 244 -23.36 -15.36 13.38
CA HIS A 244 -24.78 -15.72 13.42
C HIS A 244 -25.71 -14.53 13.11
N VAL A 245 -25.16 -13.30 13.02
CA VAL A 245 -25.90 -12.10 12.57
C VAL A 245 -25.60 -11.80 11.09
N TRP A 246 -24.47 -12.25 10.57
CA TRP A 246 -24.02 -12.03 9.21
C TRP A 246 -23.82 -13.37 8.50
N PRO A 247 -24.54 -13.68 7.41
CA PRO A 247 -24.37 -14.92 6.66
C PRO A 247 -22.91 -15.13 6.22
N GLU A 248 -22.45 -16.38 6.12
CA GLU A 248 -21.08 -16.75 5.72
C GLU A 248 -20.66 -16.22 4.33
N SER A 249 -21.60 -15.68 3.54
CA SER A 249 -21.40 -15.09 2.22
C SER A 249 -21.27 -13.56 2.20
N TYR A 250 -21.27 -12.87 3.35
CA TYR A 250 -21.34 -11.40 3.40
C TYR A 250 -19.97 -10.71 3.31
N ASP A 251 -19.83 -9.78 2.36
CA ASP A 251 -18.66 -8.93 2.21
C ASP A 251 -18.62 -7.83 3.31
N PRO A 252 -17.58 -7.79 4.17
CA PRO A 252 -17.40 -6.74 5.18
C PRO A 252 -17.19 -5.33 4.57
N LEU A 253 -17.03 -5.22 3.25
CA LEU A 253 -17.00 -3.97 2.49
C LEU A 253 -18.38 -3.60 1.90
N SER A 254 -19.47 -4.29 2.24
CA SER A 254 -20.80 -3.87 1.80
C SER A 254 -21.24 -2.56 2.47
N THR A 255 -21.87 -1.67 1.68
CA THR A 255 -22.42 -0.37 2.10
C THR A 255 -23.28 -0.48 3.37
N ASP A 256 -24.19 -1.46 3.42
CA ASP A 256 -25.12 -1.66 4.53
C ASP A 256 -24.42 -2.02 5.84
N VAL A 257 -23.35 -2.82 5.77
CA VAL A 257 -22.56 -3.20 6.95
C VAL A 257 -21.82 -1.98 7.49
N ALA A 258 -21.21 -1.18 6.64
CA ALA A 258 -20.44 -0.01 7.07
C ALA A 258 -21.30 1.11 7.68
N LEU A 259 -22.44 1.42 7.08
CA LEU A 259 -23.38 2.41 7.62
C LEU A 259 -23.95 1.94 8.97
N ARG A 260 -24.32 0.66 9.06
CA ARG A 260 -24.83 0.05 10.29
C ARG A 260 -23.74 -0.06 11.36
N LEU A 261 -22.47 -0.20 10.98
CA LEU A 261 -21.34 -0.14 11.90
C LEU A 261 -21.15 1.25 12.49
N LEU A 262 -21.21 2.32 11.68
CA LEU A 262 -21.20 3.69 12.19
C LEU A 262 -22.38 3.94 13.15
N GLU A 263 -23.57 3.47 12.79
CA GLU A 263 -24.76 3.53 13.64
C GLU A 263 -24.57 2.76 14.96
N MET A 264 -24.04 1.54 14.92
CA MET A 264 -23.78 0.72 16.10
C MET A 264 -22.71 1.33 17.01
N LEU A 265 -21.65 1.92 16.45
CA LEU A 265 -20.62 2.63 17.22
C LEU A 265 -21.25 3.78 18.02
N LEU A 266 -22.08 4.59 17.36
CA LEU A 266 -22.74 5.75 17.97
C LEU A 266 -23.85 5.37 18.97
N SER A 267 -24.77 4.49 18.57
CA SER A 267 -26.00 4.21 19.32
C SER A 267 -25.83 3.12 20.38
N ARG A 268 -25.15 2.02 20.04
CA ARG A 268 -25.09 0.81 20.86
C ARG A 268 -23.87 0.78 21.77
N PHE A 269 -22.71 1.16 21.24
CA PHE A 269 -21.46 1.15 22.01
C PHE A 269 -21.09 2.50 22.62
N ARG A 270 -21.80 3.57 22.26
CA ARG A 270 -21.51 4.96 22.68
C ARG A 270 -20.04 5.35 22.44
N LEU A 271 -19.43 4.78 21.40
CA LEU A 271 -18.08 5.10 20.96
C LEU A 271 -18.17 6.19 19.88
N GLN A 272 -17.28 7.16 19.98
CA GLN A 272 -17.13 8.18 18.93
C GLN A 272 -16.41 7.56 17.72
N PRO A 273 -17.01 7.58 16.52
CA PRO A 273 -16.31 7.18 15.31
C PRO A 273 -15.03 8.00 15.14
N ASP A 274 -13.92 7.31 14.85
CA ASP A 274 -12.66 7.92 14.51
C ASP A 274 -12.52 8.06 12.98
N LEU A 275 -11.48 8.76 12.54
CA LEU A 275 -11.14 8.97 11.12
C LEU A 275 -11.13 7.65 10.35
N TYR A 276 -10.69 6.57 11.01
CA TYR A 276 -10.63 5.24 10.45
C TYR A 276 -12.02 4.63 10.19
N SER A 277 -12.95 4.70 11.15
CA SER A 277 -14.32 4.23 10.95
C SER A 277 -15.02 4.92 9.80
N PHE A 278 -14.78 6.22 9.63
CA PHE A 278 -15.32 6.97 8.50
C PHE A 278 -14.67 6.57 7.18
N ASN A 279 -13.34 6.45 7.13
CA ASN A 279 -12.65 6.02 5.91
C ASN A 279 -13.04 4.59 5.49
N LEU A 280 -13.27 3.70 6.46
CA LEU A 280 -13.81 2.36 6.17
C LEU A 280 -15.22 2.44 5.60
N ALA A 281 -16.06 3.33 6.12
CA ALA A 281 -17.41 3.50 5.61
C ALA A 281 -17.43 4.09 4.20
N LEU A 282 -16.58 5.08 3.91
CA LEU A 282 -16.39 5.59 2.55
C LEU A 282 -15.91 4.49 1.60
N ALA A 283 -14.96 3.65 2.05
CA ALA A 283 -14.41 2.56 1.24
C ALA A 283 -15.41 1.44 0.96
N ALA A 284 -16.29 1.13 1.92
CA ALA A 284 -17.36 0.15 1.73
C ALA A 284 -18.44 0.66 0.77
N CYS A 285 -18.74 1.96 0.82
CA CYS A 285 -19.68 2.60 -0.08
C CYS A 285 -19.08 2.92 -1.47
N ARG A 286 -17.87 2.45 -1.81
CA ARG A 286 -17.15 2.84 -3.04
C ARG A 286 -17.94 2.67 -4.34
N GLU A 287 -18.78 1.64 -4.43
CA GLU A 287 -19.61 1.37 -5.62
C GLU A 287 -20.82 2.33 -5.72
N GLN A 288 -21.14 3.03 -4.62
CA GLN A 288 -22.21 4.01 -4.50
C GLN A 288 -21.62 5.41 -4.28
N TRP A 289 -20.93 5.94 -5.29
CA TRP A 289 -20.22 7.21 -5.23
C TRP A 289 -21.07 8.39 -4.71
N THR A 290 -22.37 8.44 -5.01
CA THR A 290 -23.29 9.48 -4.49
C THR A 290 -23.42 9.43 -2.98
N VAL A 291 -23.48 8.23 -2.39
CA VAL A 291 -23.51 8.02 -0.94
C VAL A 291 -22.18 8.46 -0.34
N VAL A 292 -21.06 8.10 -0.96
CA VAL A 292 -19.71 8.51 -0.52
C VAL A 292 -19.58 10.04 -0.45
N LEU A 293 -19.99 10.75 -1.51
CA LEU A 293 -19.98 12.22 -1.54
C LEU A 293 -20.89 12.83 -0.48
N SER A 294 -22.09 12.26 -0.28
CA SER A 294 -23.04 12.74 0.72
C SER A 294 -22.50 12.57 2.15
N LEU A 295 -21.88 11.43 2.44
CA LEU A 295 -21.25 11.12 3.73
C LEU A 295 -20.07 12.05 4.00
N LEU A 296 -19.20 12.23 3.01
CA LEU A 296 -18.06 13.14 3.11
C LEU A 296 -18.53 14.59 3.34
N THR A 297 -19.55 15.04 2.62
CA THR A 297 -20.12 16.39 2.79
C THR A 297 -20.73 16.59 4.17
N GLN A 298 -21.51 15.62 4.67
CA GLN A 298 -22.07 15.67 6.02
C GLN A 298 -20.97 15.67 7.10
N TRP A 299 -19.89 14.92 6.88
CA TRP A 299 -18.73 14.92 7.76
C TRP A 299 -18.04 16.28 7.79
N ARG A 300 -17.78 16.87 6.62
CA ARG A 300 -17.17 18.21 6.48
C ARG A 300 -17.98 19.30 7.17
N GLN A 301 -19.31 19.25 7.03
CA GLN A 301 -20.22 20.23 7.65
C GLN A 301 -20.36 20.05 9.17
N GLY A 302 -19.68 19.06 9.77
CA GLY A 302 -19.77 18.80 11.21
C GLY A 302 -21.15 18.30 11.65
N LEU A 303 -21.95 17.80 10.70
CA LEU A 303 -23.27 17.21 10.98
C LEU A 303 -23.15 15.81 11.59
N LEU A 304 -21.95 15.22 11.55
CA LEU A 304 -21.60 13.99 12.24
C LEU A 304 -21.08 14.33 13.65
N VAL A 305 -21.34 13.44 14.62
CA VAL A 305 -21.05 13.63 16.05
C VAL A 305 -19.56 13.91 16.35
N SER A 306 -18.66 13.62 15.40
CA SER A 306 -17.22 13.81 15.55
C SER A 306 -16.75 15.21 15.11
N LYS A 307 -15.83 15.82 15.88
CA LYS A 307 -15.10 17.05 15.50
C LYS A 307 -13.92 16.78 14.53
N LEU A 308 -13.82 15.56 13.99
CA LEU A 308 -12.71 15.15 13.14
C LEU A 308 -12.89 15.73 11.75
N ARG A 309 -11.78 16.13 11.11
CA ARG A 309 -11.78 16.57 9.72
C ARG A 309 -11.35 15.43 8.81
N PRO A 310 -11.90 15.33 7.59
CA PRO A 310 -11.42 14.39 6.58
C PRO A 310 -9.92 14.59 6.28
N ASP A 311 -9.23 13.50 5.98
CA ASP A 311 -7.81 13.48 5.62
C ASP A 311 -7.61 13.15 4.13
N VAL A 312 -6.35 13.06 3.70
CA VAL A 312 -6.01 12.69 2.30
C VAL A 312 -6.64 11.36 1.92
N VAL A 313 -6.70 10.40 2.85
CA VAL A 313 -7.30 9.08 2.60
C VAL A 313 -8.81 9.18 2.39
N SER A 314 -9.52 10.01 3.16
CA SER A 314 -10.96 10.26 2.96
C SER A 314 -11.24 10.77 1.54
N PHE A 315 -10.47 11.76 1.09
CA PHE A 315 -10.62 12.37 -0.23
C PHE A 315 -10.22 11.42 -1.36
N ASN A 316 -9.10 10.70 -1.23
CA ASN A 316 -8.67 9.73 -2.23
C ASN A 316 -9.65 8.55 -2.37
N THR A 317 -10.32 8.16 -1.27
CA THR A 317 -11.38 7.15 -1.30
C THR A 317 -12.61 7.65 -2.07
N ALA A 318 -13.00 8.91 -1.86
CA ALA A 318 -14.08 9.54 -2.61
C ALA A 318 -13.75 9.71 -4.10
N LEU A 319 -12.53 10.17 -4.41
CA LEU A 319 -12.04 10.27 -5.79
C LEU A 319 -12.03 8.91 -6.50
N ALA A 320 -11.59 7.85 -5.81
CA ALA A 320 -11.62 6.50 -6.37
C ALA A 320 -13.05 6.03 -6.68
N ALA A 321 -14.00 6.28 -5.78
CA ALA A 321 -15.41 5.96 -5.98
C ALA A 321 -15.99 6.68 -7.21
N VAL A 322 -15.70 7.98 -7.34
CA VAL A 322 -16.14 8.80 -8.49
C VAL A 322 -15.46 8.35 -9.79
N SER A 323 -14.17 8.04 -9.78
CA SER A 323 -13.47 7.59 -10.99
C SER A 323 -13.98 6.24 -11.52
N SER A 324 -14.54 5.40 -10.64
CA SER A 324 -14.97 4.04 -10.98
C SER A 324 -16.44 3.98 -11.44
N SER A 325 -17.24 5.04 -11.26
CA SER A 325 -18.67 5.00 -11.58
C SER A 325 -18.99 5.05 -13.07
N GLY A 326 -18.10 5.59 -13.89
CA GLY A 326 -18.29 5.71 -15.35
C GLY A 326 -19.46 6.62 -15.75
N ALA A 327 -19.97 7.44 -14.83
CA ALA A 327 -21.02 8.40 -15.10
C ALA A 327 -20.47 9.67 -15.78
N PRO A 328 -21.27 10.33 -16.65
CA PRO A 328 -20.80 11.44 -17.49
C PRO A 328 -20.38 12.70 -16.70
N GLY A 329 -20.74 12.79 -15.41
CA GLY A 329 -20.40 13.89 -14.50
C GLY A 329 -19.25 13.58 -13.53
N ASP A 330 -18.57 12.44 -13.68
CA ASP A 330 -17.57 11.99 -12.72
C ASP A 330 -16.34 12.91 -12.71
N TRP A 331 -15.93 13.41 -13.87
CA TRP A 331 -14.79 14.31 -13.99
C TRP A 331 -15.03 15.67 -13.31
N THR A 332 -16.24 16.23 -13.38
CA THR A 332 -16.57 17.49 -12.68
C THR A 332 -16.51 17.30 -11.18
N CYS A 333 -17.10 16.21 -10.66
CA CYS A 333 -17.06 15.92 -9.23
C CYS A 333 -15.63 15.64 -8.73
N ALA A 334 -14.78 15.02 -9.57
CA ALA A 334 -13.38 14.79 -9.22
C ALA A 334 -12.58 16.10 -9.10
N ILE A 335 -12.80 17.07 -10.01
CA ILE A 335 -12.18 18.39 -9.93
C ILE A 335 -12.70 19.17 -8.72
N ASP A 336 -14.01 19.20 -8.50
CA ASP A 336 -14.63 19.84 -7.33
C ASP A 336 -14.09 19.26 -6.00
N LEU A 337 -13.81 17.95 -5.96
CA LEU A 337 -13.19 17.29 -4.81
C LEU A 337 -11.75 17.74 -4.58
N LEU A 338 -10.96 17.97 -5.63
CA LEU A 338 -9.60 18.50 -5.49
C LEU A 338 -9.61 19.95 -4.98
N GLU A 339 -10.54 20.77 -5.48
CA GLU A 339 -10.73 22.14 -4.98
C GLU A 339 -11.17 22.13 -3.51
N THR A 340 -12.14 21.29 -3.19
CA THR A 340 -12.61 21.04 -1.83
C THR A 340 -11.46 20.67 -0.89
N MET A 341 -10.56 19.78 -1.32
CA MET A 341 -9.42 19.33 -0.54
C MET A 341 -8.50 20.51 -0.20
N ARG A 342 -8.30 21.43 -1.16
CA ARG A 342 -7.55 22.68 -0.96
C ARG A 342 -8.26 23.64 0.01
N GLU A 343 -9.58 23.80 -0.09
CA GLU A 343 -10.38 24.62 0.84
C GLU A 343 -10.26 24.13 2.28
N ASP A 344 -10.28 22.81 2.46
CA ASP A 344 -10.18 22.15 3.76
C ASP A 344 -8.74 22.12 4.31
N ARG A 345 -7.77 22.71 3.57
CA ARG A 345 -6.33 22.75 3.87
C ARG A 345 -5.69 21.36 3.95
N VAL A 346 -6.21 20.41 3.19
CA VAL A 346 -5.61 19.08 2.99
C VAL A 346 -4.84 19.14 1.67
N PRO A 347 -3.50 19.00 1.65
CA PRO A 347 -2.74 19.11 0.40
C PRO A 347 -2.98 17.87 -0.48
N PRO A 348 -3.46 18.03 -1.73
CA PRO A 348 -3.56 16.92 -2.68
C PRO A 348 -2.20 16.27 -2.94
N ASP A 349 -2.17 14.94 -2.99
CA ASP A 349 -0.97 14.17 -3.32
C ASP A 349 -1.02 13.64 -4.77
N LEU A 350 0.04 12.96 -5.22
CA LEU A 350 0.11 12.37 -6.57
C LEU A 350 -1.04 11.39 -6.82
N GLN A 351 -1.49 10.67 -5.78
CA GLN A 351 -2.60 9.74 -5.90
C GLN A 351 -3.92 10.47 -6.14
N SER A 352 -4.16 11.61 -5.48
CA SER A 352 -5.34 12.46 -5.72
C SER A 352 -5.43 12.88 -7.19
N TYR A 353 -4.33 13.38 -7.76
CA TYR A 353 -4.30 13.80 -9.17
C TYR A 353 -4.45 12.62 -10.13
N SER A 354 -3.81 11.49 -9.87
CA SER A 354 -3.96 10.28 -10.70
C SER A 354 -5.41 9.80 -10.76
N ARG A 355 -6.14 9.78 -9.63
CA ARG A 355 -7.56 9.40 -9.61
C ARG A 355 -8.45 10.41 -10.34
N ALA A 356 -8.13 11.70 -10.27
CA ALA A 356 -8.84 12.71 -11.05
C ALA A 356 -8.61 12.55 -12.56
N LEU A 357 -7.38 12.22 -12.97
CA LEU A 357 -7.06 11.88 -14.36
C LEU A 357 -7.81 10.64 -14.84
N ASP A 358 -7.95 9.61 -14.01
CA ASP A 358 -8.74 8.41 -14.31
C ASP A 358 -10.21 8.78 -14.61
N ALA A 359 -10.81 9.67 -13.81
CA ALA A 359 -12.17 10.18 -14.04
C ALA A 359 -12.26 10.99 -15.35
N CYS A 360 -11.26 11.82 -15.68
CA CYS A 360 -11.19 12.52 -16.96
C CYS A 360 -11.06 11.56 -18.16
N SER A 361 -10.43 10.40 -17.98
CA SER A 361 -10.21 9.42 -19.04
C SER A 361 -11.54 8.79 -19.50
N GLY A 362 -12.43 8.47 -18.55
CA GLY A 362 -13.78 7.98 -18.86
C GLY A 362 -14.62 9.00 -19.65
N ALA A 363 -14.46 10.28 -19.32
CA ALA A 363 -15.20 11.38 -19.95
C ALA A 363 -14.54 11.99 -21.20
N ARG A 364 -13.35 11.53 -21.59
CA ARG A 364 -12.57 12.03 -22.75
C ARG A 364 -12.27 13.53 -22.70
N ARG A 365 -12.10 14.10 -21.50
CA ARG A 365 -11.84 15.54 -21.28
C ARG A 365 -10.35 15.83 -21.18
N TRP A 366 -9.67 15.86 -22.33
CA TRP A 366 -8.21 16.05 -22.40
C TRP A 366 -7.73 17.44 -21.98
N GLU A 367 -8.51 18.50 -22.24
CA GLU A 367 -8.16 19.88 -21.85
C GLU A 367 -8.05 20.02 -20.32
N GLU A 368 -9.01 19.46 -19.60
CA GLU A 368 -9.04 19.44 -18.14
C GLU A 368 -7.89 18.61 -17.57
N ALA A 369 -7.57 17.47 -18.20
CA ALA A 369 -6.44 16.64 -17.80
C ALA A 369 -5.10 17.37 -17.91
N LEU A 370 -4.90 18.18 -18.97
CA LEU A 370 -3.72 19.03 -19.09
C LEU A 370 -3.70 20.15 -18.03
N GLY A 371 -4.87 20.73 -17.72
CA GLY A 371 -5.03 21.67 -16.61
C GLY A 371 -4.61 21.06 -15.27
N LEU A 372 -5.02 19.82 -14.98
CA LEU A 372 -4.64 19.10 -13.76
C LEU A 372 -3.12 18.87 -13.63
N VAL A 373 -2.44 18.59 -14.74
CA VAL A 373 -0.97 18.46 -14.74
C VAL A 373 -0.29 19.79 -14.48
N GLN A 374 -0.77 20.88 -15.09
CA GLN A 374 -0.24 22.21 -14.83
C GLN A 374 -0.43 22.59 -13.35
N ASP A 375 -1.58 22.28 -12.79
CA ASP A 375 -1.87 22.44 -11.36
C ASP A 375 -0.92 21.62 -10.47
N LEU A 376 -0.68 20.35 -10.82
CA LEU A 376 0.27 19.47 -10.12
C LEU A 376 1.69 20.08 -10.10
N LEU A 377 2.15 20.61 -11.24
CA LEU A 377 3.45 21.26 -11.36
C LEU A 377 3.52 22.56 -10.55
N GLN A 378 2.44 23.34 -10.51
CA GLN A 378 2.35 24.54 -9.66
C GLN A 378 2.45 24.21 -8.16
N GLN A 379 1.95 23.03 -7.74
CA GLN A 379 2.12 22.52 -6.38
C GLN A 379 3.52 21.97 -6.08
N LYS A 380 4.47 22.10 -7.02
CA LYS A 380 5.85 21.57 -6.93
C LYS A 380 5.91 20.06 -6.75
N LEU A 381 4.87 19.35 -7.18
CA LEU A 381 4.89 17.91 -7.31
C LEU A 381 5.52 17.55 -8.66
N LEU A 382 6.29 16.47 -8.70
CA LEU A 382 6.88 15.96 -9.93
C LEU A 382 5.98 14.87 -10.49
N PRO A 383 5.53 14.96 -11.76
CA PRO A 383 4.79 13.89 -12.41
C PRO A 383 5.57 12.58 -12.34
N ASP A 384 4.88 11.52 -11.92
CA ASP A 384 5.41 10.16 -11.95
C ASP A 384 4.89 9.41 -13.17
N LEU A 385 5.36 8.17 -13.37
CA LEU A 385 4.94 7.34 -14.50
C LEU A 385 3.42 7.13 -14.54
N GLN A 386 2.74 7.03 -13.39
CA GLN A 386 1.28 6.89 -13.33
C GLN A 386 0.56 8.14 -13.85
N THR A 387 1.05 9.33 -13.47
CA THR A 387 0.52 10.61 -13.95
C THR A 387 0.67 10.70 -15.48
N VAL A 388 1.84 10.32 -16.01
CA VAL A 388 2.12 10.34 -17.45
C VAL A 388 1.20 9.40 -18.23
N THR A 389 1.07 8.16 -17.75
CA THR A 389 0.17 7.18 -18.33
C THR A 389 -1.29 7.63 -18.27
N GLY A 390 -1.73 8.25 -17.18
CA GLY A 390 -3.07 8.79 -17.02
C GLY A 390 -3.40 9.86 -18.08
N VAL A 391 -2.52 10.84 -18.26
CA VAL A 391 -2.68 11.91 -19.26
C VAL A 391 -2.70 11.33 -20.68
N ALA A 392 -1.75 10.45 -20.99
CA ALA A 392 -1.69 9.77 -22.28
C ALA A 392 -2.97 8.96 -22.54
N SER A 393 -3.56 8.34 -21.51
CA SER A 393 -4.82 7.61 -21.62
C SER A 393 -5.98 8.54 -21.96
N VAL A 394 -6.10 9.68 -21.27
CA VAL A 394 -7.17 10.67 -21.55
C VAL A 394 -7.06 11.17 -22.99
N CYS A 395 -5.87 11.57 -23.43
CA CYS A 395 -5.63 12.06 -24.79
C CYS A 395 -5.92 10.98 -25.85
N SER A 396 -5.51 9.74 -25.60
CA SER A 396 -5.77 8.61 -26.51
C SER A 396 -7.27 8.33 -26.66
N HIS A 397 -8.02 8.33 -25.55
CA HIS A 397 -9.48 8.11 -25.58
C HIS A 397 -10.25 9.28 -26.19
N ALA A 398 -9.72 10.50 -26.09
CA ALA A 398 -10.27 11.69 -26.75
C ALA A 398 -9.97 11.76 -28.25
N GLY A 399 -9.02 10.96 -28.76
CA GLY A 399 -8.58 11.00 -30.16
C GLY A 399 -7.45 11.99 -30.44
N GLU A 400 -6.97 12.69 -29.41
CA GLU A 400 -5.85 13.64 -29.50
C GLU A 400 -4.50 12.93 -29.32
N TRP A 401 -4.21 12.01 -30.23
CA TRP A 401 -3.04 11.12 -30.18
C TRP A 401 -1.70 11.89 -30.24
N GLN A 402 -1.67 13.04 -30.91
CA GLN A 402 -0.47 13.88 -30.99
C GLN A 402 -0.06 14.40 -29.61
N LEU A 403 -1.05 14.79 -28.79
CA LEU A 403 -0.80 15.29 -27.43
C LEU A 403 -0.31 14.16 -26.51
N ALA A 404 -0.87 12.96 -26.63
CA ALA A 404 -0.43 11.78 -25.87
C ALA A 404 1.06 11.46 -26.12
N LEU A 405 1.49 11.50 -27.40
CA LEU A 405 2.87 11.23 -27.79
C LEU A 405 3.83 12.36 -27.42
N ALA A 406 3.42 13.62 -27.62
CA ALA A 406 4.23 14.78 -27.24
C ALA A 406 4.51 14.77 -25.74
N PHE A 407 3.48 14.50 -24.93
CA PHE A 407 3.61 14.43 -23.48
C PHE A 407 4.51 13.26 -23.04
N ALA A 408 4.38 12.08 -23.64
CA ALA A 408 5.25 10.95 -23.30
C ALA A 408 6.71 11.16 -23.72
N ASN A 409 6.96 11.84 -24.85
CA ASN A 409 8.32 12.14 -25.31
C ASN A 409 9.03 13.16 -24.41
N GLU A 410 8.32 14.19 -23.95
CA GLU A 410 8.87 15.18 -23.00
C GLU A 410 9.35 14.53 -21.69
N GLN A 411 8.71 13.43 -21.29
CA GLN A 411 9.06 12.71 -20.06
C GLN A 411 10.21 11.69 -20.25
N ARG A 412 10.45 11.25 -21.49
CA ARG A 412 11.64 10.48 -21.86
C ARG A 412 12.90 11.31 -21.68
N ASP A 413 12.84 12.60 -21.98
CA ASP A 413 13.93 13.55 -21.74
C ASP A 413 14.21 13.72 -20.23
N GLN A 414 13.21 13.50 -19.38
CA GLN A 414 13.33 13.50 -17.91
C GLN A 414 13.80 12.16 -17.31
N ARG A 415 14.21 11.19 -18.15
CA ARG A 415 14.72 9.86 -17.78
C ARG A 415 13.70 8.95 -17.08
N LEU A 416 12.40 9.17 -17.27
CA LEU A 416 11.39 8.18 -16.88
C LEU A 416 11.37 7.05 -17.91
N LEU A 417 11.61 5.82 -17.45
CA LEU A 417 11.57 4.63 -18.31
C LEU A 417 10.11 4.18 -18.48
N PRO A 418 9.59 4.08 -19.71
CA PRO A 418 8.24 3.60 -19.96
C PRO A 418 8.06 2.16 -19.50
N ASP A 419 6.94 1.86 -18.85
CA ASP A 419 6.51 0.50 -18.54
C ASP A 419 5.56 -0.03 -19.62
N GLY A 420 5.18 -1.31 -19.51
CA GLY A 420 4.24 -1.93 -20.46
C GLY A 420 2.89 -1.22 -20.54
N LEU A 421 2.45 -0.58 -19.45
CA LEU A 421 1.19 0.16 -19.43
C LEU A 421 1.27 1.44 -20.27
N LEU A 422 2.33 2.24 -20.10
CA LEU A 422 2.55 3.44 -20.92
C LEU A 422 2.69 3.07 -22.40
N PHE A 423 3.44 2.04 -22.74
CA PHE A 423 3.55 1.58 -24.13
C PHE A 423 2.20 1.14 -24.71
N GLY A 424 1.39 0.39 -23.96
CA GLY A 424 0.04 0.02 -24.37
C GLY A 424 -0.84 1.25 -24.61
N THR A 425 -0.77 2.26 -23.74
CA THR A 425 -1.49 3.53 -23.91
C THR A 425 -1.05 4.29 -25.17
N LEU A 426 0.26 4.34 -25.46
CA LEU A 426 0.77 4.98 -26.68
C LEU A 426 0.38 4.21 -27.95
N LEU A 427 0.37 2.88 -27.92
CA LEU A 427 -0.14 2.06 -29.02
C LEU A 427 -1.64 2.28 -29.26
N LEU A 428 -2.43 2.49 -28.20
CA LEU A 428 -3.82 2.93 -28.32
C LEU A 428 -3.92 4.31 -28.99
N ALA A 429 -3.04 5.25 -28.64
CA ALA A 429 -2.96 6.54 -29.32
C ALA A 429 -2.68 6.36 -30.83
N CYS A 430 -1.73 5.49 -31.18
CA CYS A 430 -1.40 5.17 -32.58
C CYS A 430 -2.57 4.50 -33.33
N GLU A 431 -3.33 3.62 -32.66
CA GLU A 431 -4.56 3.05 -33.23
C GLU A 431 -5.57 4.15 -33.57
N LYS A 432 -5.83 5.08 -32.64
CA LYS A 432 -6.78 6.18 -32.86
C LYS A 432 -6.28 7.19 -33.89
N GLY A 433 -4.98 7.41 -33.96
CA GLY A 433 -4.34 8.30 -34.93
C GLY A 433 -4.09 7.67 -36.31
N LEU A 434 -4.41 6.39 -36.50
CA LEU A 434 -4.16 5.62 -37.73
C LEU A 434 -2.69 5.71 -38.18
N ASN A 435 -1.76 5.74 -37.21
CA ASN A 435 -0.34 5.97 -37.45
C ASN A 435 0.49 4.70 -37.18
N TRP A 436 0.59 3.86 -38.21
CA TRP A 436 1.27 2.57 -38.16
C TRP A 436 2.80 2.71 -38.06
N GLU A 437 3.40 3.76 -38.63
CA GLU A 437 4.85 4.00 -38.56
C GLU A 437 5.31 4.15 -37.11
N LEU A 438 4.61 5.00 -36.35
CA LEU A 438 4.87 5.19 -34.93
C LEU A 438 4.57 3.94 -34.10
N ALA A 439 3.55 3.14 -34.47
CA ALA A 439 3.29 1.88 -33.79
C ALA A 439 4.46 0.89 -33.93
N LEU A 440 5.10 0.84 -35.11
CA LEU A 440 6.28 0.00 -35.34
C LEU A 440 7.52 0.52 -34.58
N GLU A 441 7.71 1.84 -34.52
CA GLU A 441 8.78 2.45 -33.72
C GLU A 441 8.61 2.14 -32.23
N LEU A 442 7.39 2.25 -31.70
CA LEU A 442 7.08 1.92 -30.31
C LEU A 442 7.32 0.43 -30.00
N LEU A 443 6.95 -0.47 -30.91
CA LEU A 443 7.27 -1.90 -30.75
C LEU A 443 8.78 -2.16 -30.71
N ALA A 444 9.55 -1.48 -31.56
CA ALA A 444 11.02 -1.59 -31.55
C ALA A 444 11.63 -0.97 -30.28
N ASP A 445 11.02 0.06 -29.72
CA ASP A 445 11.41 0.67 -28.44
C ASP A 445 11.09 -0.24 -27.25
N MET A 446 9.96 -0.95 -27.26
CA MET A 446 9.61 -1.96 -26.24
C MET A 446 10.66 -3.09 -26.20
N GLU A 447 11.05 -3.61 -27.37
CA GLU A 447 12.09 -4.64 -27.49
C GLU A 447 13.44 -4.16 -26.96
N ARG A 448 13.85 -2.95 -27.35
CA ARG A 448 15.10 -2.34 -26.86
C ARG A 448 15.08 -2.12 -25.34
N SER A 449 13.90 -1.84 -24.78
CA SER A 449 13.70 -1.64 -23.34
C SER A 449 13.51 -2.95 -22.57
N SER A 450 13.55 -4.11 -23.23
CA SER A 450 13.29 -5.43 -22.64
C SER A 450 11.93 -5.53 -21.94
N VAL A 451 10.94 -4.76 -22.39
CA VAL A 451 9.56 -4.82 -21.87
C VAL A 451 8.80 -5.88 -22.67
N PRO A 452 8.24 -6.93 -22.03
CA PRO A 452 7.54 -7.97 -22.75
C PRO A 452 6.28 -7.41 -23.40
N LEU A 453 6.05 -7.80 -24.66
CA LEU A 453 4.84 -7.44 -25.38
C LEU A 453 3.69 -8.30 -24.87
N ASP A 454 2.68 -7.67 -24.27
CA ASP A 454 1.50 -8.36 -23.78
C ASP A 454 0.44 -8.55 -24.89
N PRO A 455 -0.55 -9.45 -24.71
CA PRO A 455 -1.59 -9.69 -25.70
C PRO A 455 -2.42 -8.44 -26.05
N ILE A 456 -2.57 -7.51 -25.10
CA ILE A 456 -3.34 -6.27 -25.29
C ILE A 456 -2.57 -5.31 -26.21
N SER A 457 -1.29 -5.05 -25.92
CA SER A 457 -0.41 -4.22 -26.74
C SER A 457 -0.21 -4.82 -28.14
N SER A 458 -0.10 -6.14 -28.24
CA SER A 458 -0.06 -6.86 -29.52
C SER A 458 -1.30 -6.57 -30.37
N ALA A 459 -2.50 -6.67 -29.77
CA ALA A 459 -3.73 -6.40 -30.48
C ALA A 459 -3.87 -4.92 -30.90
N LEU A 460 -3.44 -3.98 -30.04
CA LEU A 460 -3.43 -2.55 -30.35
C LEU A 460 -2.51 -2.22 -31.53
N ALA A 461 -1.30 -2.79 -31.54
CA ALA A 461 -0.34 -2.58 -32.63
C ALA A 461 -0.84 -3.16 -33.97
N ILE A 462 -1.45 -4.35 -33.96
CA ILE A 462 -2.05 -4.96 -35.15
C ILE A 462 -3.19 -4.08 -35.69
N ARG A 463 -4.09 -3.59 -34.82
CA ARG A 463 -5.18 -2.70 -35.23
C ARG A 463 -4.67 -1.38 -35.79
N ALA A 464 -3.63 -0.80 -35.18
CA ALA A 464 -3.00 0.41 -35.71
C ALA A 464 -2.47 0.20 -37.15
N CYS A 465 -1.91 -0.99 -37.45
CA CYS A 465 -1.41 -1.34 -38.78
C CYS A 465 -2.52 -1.70 -39.78
N ALA A 466 -3.68 -2.19 -39.32
CA ALA A 466 -4.78 -2.66 -40.16
C ALA A 466 -5.51 -1.53 -40.92
N THR A 467 -5.41 -0.29 -40.45
CA THR A 467 -6.32 0.81 -40.82
C THR A 467 -6.11 1.42 -42.22
N ARG A 468 -5.15 0.93 -43.02
CA ARG A 468 -4.86 1.45 -44.37
C ARG A 468 -4.76 0.40 -45.50
N ASN A 469 -5.51 -0.69 -45.42
CA ASN A 469 -5.40 -1.81 -46.37
C ASN A 469 -4.03 -2.53 -46.33
N SER A 470 -3.17 -2.21 -45.36
CA SER A 470 -1.88 -2.88 -45.14
C SER A 470 -2.03 -4.08 -44.22
N TRP A 471 -2.89 -5.02 -44.61
CA TRP A 471 -3.11 -6.27 -43.89
C TRP A 471 -1.82 -7.12 -43.82
N ASP A 472 -0.90 -6.94 -44.76
CA ASP A 472 0.44 -7.49 -44.77
C ASP A 472 1.29 -7.03 -43.55
N LEU A 473 1.21 -5.75 -43.18
CA LEU A 473 1.89 -5.24 -41.98
C LEU A 473 1.24 -5.79 -40.70
N ALA A 474 -0.09 -5.88 -40.66
CA ALA A 474 -0.81 -6.47 -39.53
C ALA A 474 -0.42 -7.94 -39.29
N LEU A 475 -0.24 -8.72 -40.37
CA LEU A 475 0.24 -10.10 -40.32
C LEU A 475 1.72 -10.20 -39.93
N TRP A 476 2.55 -9.27 -40.42
CA TRP A 476 3.96 -9.20 -40.03
C TRP A 476 4.10 -8.94 -38.52
N VAL A 477 3.32 -7.99 -37.98
CA VAL A 477 3.27 -7.72 -36.54
C VAL A 477 2.77 -8.96 -35.78
N LEU A 478 1.70 -9.61 -36.24
CA LEU A 478 1.22 -10.86 -35.61
C LEU A 478 2.27 -11.97 -35.58
N ALA A 479 3.02 -12.15 -36.67
CA ALA A 479 4.11 -13.13 -36.76
C ALA A 479 5.24 -12.79 -35.79
N LYS A 480 5.59 -11.50 -35.68
CA LYS A 480 6.57 -10.98 -34.72
C LYS A 480 6.13 -11.20 -33.28
N CYS A 481 4.87 -10.94 -32.94
CA CYS A 481 4.31 -11.22 -31.62
C CYS A 481 4.32 -12.73 -31.30
N SER A 482 3.99 -13.57 -32.30
CA SER A 482 3.97 -15.04 -32.16
C SER A 482 5.36 -15.65 -31.91
N ALA A 483 6.43 -14.97 -32.35
CA ALA A 483 7.80 -15.39 -32.07
C ALA A 483 8.24 -15.07 -30.62
N GLY A 484 7.59 -14.09 -29.97
CA GLY A 484 7.87 -13.68 -28.60
C GLY A 484 6.96 -14.29 -27.52
N GLY A 485 5.86 -14.95 -27.89
CA GLY A 485 4.89 -15.56 -26.98
C GLY A 485 3.55 -15.84 -27.66
N ASP A 486 2.52 -16.24 -26.89
CA ASP A 486 1.15 -16.33 -27.42
C ASP A 486 0.57 -14.92 -27.59
N PRO A 487 0.24 -14.47 -28.82
CA PRO A 487 -0.35 -13.16 -29.07
C PRO A 487 -1.75 -13.02 -28.46
N GLY A 488 -2.40 -14.12 -28.11
CA GLY A 488 -3.72 -14.16 -27.49
C GLY A 488 -4.88 -13.93 -28.47
N PRO A 489 -6.12 -14.16 -28.01
CA PRO A 489 -7.29 -14.22 -28.90
C PRO A 489 -7.62 -12.86 -29.51
N ARG A 490 -7.41 -11.75 -28.78
CA ARG A 490 -7.70 -10.39 -29.27
C ARG A 490 -6.78 -9.94 -30.40
N ALA A 491 -5.53 -10.37 -30.39
CA ALA A 491 -4.57 -10.07 -31.45
C ALA A 491 -4.88 -10.88 -32.72
N LEU A 492 -5.28 -12.15 -32.56
CA LEU A 492 -5.72 -12.99 -33.66
C LEU A 492 -7.00 -12.45 -34.31
N LEU A 493 -8.00 -12.03 -33.52
CA LEU A 493 -9.19 -11.35 -34.04
C LEU A 493 -8.84 -10.06 -34.78
N ALA A 494 -7.98 -9.22 -34.22
CA ALA A 494 -7.55 -7.99 -34.89
C ALA A 494 -6.88 -8.25 -36.25
N ALA A 495 -6.16 -9.36 -36.39
CA ALA A 495 -5.56 -9.76 -37.66
C ALA A 495 -6.61 -10.30 -38.65
N VAL A 496 -7.62 -11.04 -38.17
CA VAL A 496 -8.77 -11.47 -39.00
C VAL A 496 -9.51 -10.24 -39.55
N ASP A 497 -9.83 -9.27 -38.70
CA ASP A 497 -10.51 -8.02 -39.10
C ASP A 497 -9.69 -7.25 -40.14
N ALA A 498 -8.36 -7.20 -39.96
CA ALA A 498 -7.44 -6.56 -40.91
C ALA A 498 -7.45 -7.24 -42.28
N VAL A 499 -7.44 -8.57 -42.29
CA VAL A 499 -7.45 -9.39 -43.50
C VAL A 499 -8.79 -9.29 -44.24
N GLU A 500 -9.90 -9.28 -43.50
CA GLU A 500 -11.25 -9.10 -44.05
C GLU A 500 -11.39 -7.72 -44.72
N ALA A 501 -10.91 -6.66 -44.05
CA ALA A 501 -10.94 -5.30 -44.59
C ALA A 501 -10.05 -5.14 -45.85
N GLY A 502 -8.93 -5.87 -45.92
CA GLY A 502 -7.97 -5.81 -47.03
C GLY A 502 -8.42 -6.48 -48.33
N GLY A 503 -9.37 -7.40 -48.28
CA GLY A 503 -10.01 -8.04 -49.45
C GLY A 503 -9.11 -8.82 -50.42
N SER A 504 -7.83 -8.99 -50.12
CA SER A 504 -6.82 -9.53 -51.05
C SER A 504 -5.99 -10.70 -50.49
N ALA A 505 -6.33 -11.21 -49.31
CA ALA A 505 -5.71 -12.41 -48.74
C ALA A 505 -6.35 -13.70 -49.29
N SER A 506 -5.58 -14.79 -49.31
CA SER A 506 -6.09 -16.11 -49.70
C SER A 506 -7.15 -16.63 -48.70
N PRO A 507 -8.24 -17.27 -49.17
CA PRO A 507 -9.26 -17.88 -48.30
C PRO A 507 -8.68 -18.84 -47.25
N GLU A 508 -7.63 -19.58 -47.61
CA GLU A 508 -6.94 -20.54 -46.74
C GLU A 508 -6.29 -19.87 -45.51
N LEU A 509 -5.66 -18.71 -45.72
CA LEU A 509 -5.04 -17.91 -44.65
C LEU A 509 -6.10 -17.34 -43.70
N PHE A 510 -7.23 -16.90 -44.25
CA PHE A 510 -8.36 -16.39 -43.47
C PHE A 510 -8.98 -17.50 -42.60
N GLU A 511 -9.22 -18.69 -43.18
CA GLU A 511 -9.72 -19.86 -42.44
C GLU A 511 -8.75 -20.32 -41.34
N GLU A 512 -7.44 -20.29 -41.59
CA GLU A 512 -6.41 -20.63 -40.61
C GLU A 512 -6.43 -19.67 -39.41
N LEU A 513 -6.47 -18.36 -39.66
CA LEU A 513 -6.51 -17.34 -38.61
C LEU A 513 -7.80 -17.43 -37.77
N CYS A 514 -8.95 -17.64 -38.42
CA CYS A 514 -10.22 -17.89 -37.76
C CYS A 514 -10.17 -19.14 -36.86
N ARG A 515 -9.55 -20.22 -37.32
CA ARG A 515 -9.39 -21.45 -36.53
C ARG A 515 -8.50 -21.22 -35.31
N ARG A 516 -7.37 -20.53 -35.47
CA ARG A 516 -6.46 -20.17 -34.38
C ARG A 516 -7.13 -19.25 -33.36
N ALA A 517 -7.88 -18.26 -33.81
CA ALA A 517 -8.65 -17.36 -32.95
C ALA A 517 -9.70 -18.14 -32.13
N ALA A 518 -10.45 -19.04 -32.77
CA ALA A 518 -11.45 -19.88 -32.11
C ALA A 518 -10.81 -20.81 -31.06
N GLN A 519 -9.69 -21.45 -31.39
CA GLN A 519 -8.97 -22.31 -30.45
C GLN A 519 -8.42 -21.52 -29.24
N SER A 520 -7.89 -20.32 -29.45
CA SER A 520 -7.36 -19.48 -28.36
C SER A 520 -8.48 -18.95 -27.42
N SER A 521 -9.67 -18.65 -27.96
CA SER A 521 -10.81 -18.16 -27.19
C SER A 521 -11.49 -19.20 -26.28
N LEU A 522 -11.29 -20.50 -26.55
CA LEU A 522 -11.85 -21.60 -25.77
C LEU A 522 -11.07 -21.90 -24.48
N PHE A 523 -9.88 -21.30 -24.31
CA PHE A 523 -8.97 -21.53 -23.16
C PHE A 523 -8.76 -20.29 -22.27
N SER A 524 -9.44 -19.17 -22.52
CA SER A 524 -9.29 -17.90 -21.78
C SER A 524 -10.35 -17.66 -20.72
#